data_AF-A0A962IB80-F1
#
_entry.id   AF-A0A962IB80-F1
#
_cell.length_a   1.000
_cell.length_b   1.000
_cell.length_c   1.000
_cell.angle_alpha   90.00
_cell.angle_beta   90.00
_cell.angle_gamma   90.00
#
_symmetry.space_group_name_H-M   'P 1'
#
loop_
_entity.id
_entity.type
_entity.pdbx_description
1 polymer ?
#
loop_
_entity_poly.entity_id
_entity_poly.type
_entity_poly.pdbx_seq_one_letter_code
_entity_poly.pdbx_strand_id
1 'polypeptide(L)'
;MTMNTSLSRRAWLGRSGRLAAAVGGGWLGRLGLLGSALAAGRGSQPGYRALVCVYLAGGNDSFNLLVPRDSQAAGSRYDTYRLSRGGVFDSSSNPLGLALGYGQLLDVGIPLGQTSAFGLHPQTADYAVSRNGQNYLYPGLRQLFGDGKLAFVANVGPLVEPISRTDFNAGAPRPPQLYSHNDQELLWNLGIGDNLAVTGWGGRLLDRIDAGGHPSLPPCISVAGNSRFQIGASVFPYQMSASLGAAQLLSFDAATTLFGEQRRVALQALLDQGSTHLLQDEYRGTLLRSRELEQLIRTALSSPPGQLFTPYDYAGPTAPDPGMSFYPDGNLRLFGEDYPNRLLDQLRMVARMIRVSRDASAGINQTRQIYYVRLGGFDTHGDQMTQQPLLLAQLSQ
;
A
#
# COMPACT_ATOMS: atom_id res chain seq x y z
N MET A 1 25.75 21.12 23.99
CA MET A 1 25.62 19.71 24.43
C MET A 1 25.28 18.87 23.21
N THR A 2 26.25 18.13 22.69
CA THR A 2 26.06 17.17 21.61
C THR A 2 25.40 15.91 22.18
N MET A 3 24.11 15.69 21.89
CA MET A 3 23.45 14.44 22.26
C MET A 3 24.03 13.31 21.41
N ASN A 4 24.70 12.38 22.09
CA ASN A 4 25.27 11.19 21.48
C ASN A 4 24.13 10.20 21.14
N THR A 5 23.73 10.15 19.87
CA THR A 5 22.65 9.27 19.36
C THR A 5 23.12 7.86 19.03
N SER A 6 24.33 7.46 19.47
CA SER A 6 24.83 6.11 19.23
C SER A 6 24.10 5.08 20.10
N LEU A 7 23.25 4.26 19.48
CA LEU A 7 22.71 3.04 20.09
C LEU A 7 23.88 2.14 20.48
N SER A 8 24.12 1.96 21.78
CA SER A 8 25.19 1.07 22.25
C SER A 8 24.88 -0.38 21.84
N ARG A 9 25.93 -1.17 21.54
CA ARG A 9 25.79 -2.61 21.22
C ARG A 9 24.98 -3.35 22.28
N ARG A 10 25.13 -2.98 23.55
CA ARG A 10 24.38 -3.53 24.68
C ARG A 10 22.89 -3.19 24.61
N ALA A 11 22.54 -1.95 24.26
CA ALA A 11 21.16 -1.54 24.07
C ALA A 11 20.50 -2.24 22.87
N TRP A 12 21.25 -2.41 21.77
CA TRP A 12 20.78 -3.18 20.60
C TRP A 12 20.55 -4.65 20.96
N LEU A 13 21.53 -5.33 21.56
CA LEU A 13 21.40 -6.73 22.00
C LEU A 13 20.27 -6.91 23.03
N GLY A 14 20.13 -5.97 23.96
CA GLY A 14 19.04 -5.99 24.95
C GLY A 14 17.66 -5.85 24.31
N ARG A 15 17.49 -4.94 23.35
CA ARG A 15 16.22 -4.75 22.61
C ARG A 15 15.93 -5.95 21.69
N SER A 16 16.94 -6.47 20.99
CA SER A 16 16.82 -7.66 20.14
C SER A 16 16.51 -8.93 20.94
N GLY A 17 17.12 -9.10 22.11
CA GLY A 17 16.85 -10.23 23.01
C GLY A 17 15.43 -10.21 23.58
N ARG A 18 14.90 -9.02 23.91
CA ARG A 18 13.51 -8.85 24.34
C ARG A 18 12.51 -9.17 23.21
N LEU A 19 12.85 -8.82 21.97
CA LEU A 19 12.08 -9.25 20.79
C LEU A 19 12.12 -10.78 20.64
N ALA A 20 13.29 -11.42 20.73
CA ALA A 20 13.43 -12.86 20.59
C ALA A 20 12.63 -13.66 21.65
N ALA A 21 12.53 -13.15 22.88
CA ALA A 21 11.73 -13.76 23.94
C ALA A 21 10.22 -13.70 23.67
N ALA A 22 9.74 -12.72 22.89
CA ALA A 22 8.33 -12.55 22.58
C ALA A 22 7.84 -13.39 21.39
N VAL A 23 8.73 -13.88 20.50
CA VAL A 23 8.32 -14.55 19.24
C VAL A 23 8.71 -16.02 19.11
N GLY A 24 9.37 -16.62 20.10
CA GLY A 24 9.83 -18.02 20.04
C GLY A 24 10.98 -18.26 19.05
N GLY A 25 11.65 -19.41 19.17
CA GLY A 25 13.00 -19.72 18.65
C GLY A 25 13.27 -19.65 17.13
N GLY A 26 12.35 -19.14 16.31
CA GLY A 26 12.53 -18.97 14.85
C GLY A 26 13.39 -17.78 14.42
N TRP A 27 13.88 -16.95 15.36
CA TRP A 27 14.58 -15.71 15.05
C TRP A 27 16.07 -15.90 14.68
N LEU A 28 16.72 -16.99 15.12
CA LEU A 28 18.13 -17.27 14.83
C LEU A 28 18.39 -17.43 13.31
N GLY A 29 17.48 -18.09 12.58
CA GLY A 29 17.56 -18.16 11.11
C GLY A 29 17.36 -16.82 10.40
N ARG A 30 16.67 -15.86 11.06
CA ARG A 30 16.43 -14.51 10.54
C ARG A 30 17.56 -13.52 10.89
N LEU A 31 18.39 -13.82 11.89
CA LEU A 31 19.64 -13.09 12.15
C LEU A 31 20.66 -13.30 11.03
N GLY A 32 20.70 -14.50 10.43
CA GLY A 32 21.49 -14.75 9.22
C GLY A 32 21.05 -13.87 8.04
N LEU A 33 19.74 -13.65 7.88
CA LEU A 33 19.19 -12.72 6.88
C LEU A 33 19.57 -11.26 7.18
N LEU A 34 19.59 -10.86 8.46
CA LEU A 34 20.07 -9.52 8.87
C LEU A 34 21.57 -9.34 8.60
N GLY A 35 22.38 -10.37 8.86
CA GLY A 35 23.80 -10.39 8.51
C GLY A 35 24.03 -10.24 7.01
N SER A 36 23.30 -11.02 6.19
CA SER A 36 23.32 -10.89 4.71
C SER A 36 22.78 -9.54 4.22
N ALA A 37 21.76 -8.98 4.86
CA ALA A 37 21.21 -7.66 4.52
C ALA A 37 22.15 -6.51 4.88
N LEU A 38 22.92 -6.64 5.97
CA LEU A 38 23.97 -5.70 6.38
C LEU A 38 25.25 -5.85 5.54
N ALA A 39 25.54 -7.06 5.05
CA ALA A 39 26.68 -7.36 4.18
C ALA A 39 26.42 -7.06 2.69
N ALA A 40 25.16 -6.96 2.28
CA ALA A 40 24.79 -6.56 0.93
C ALA A 40 25.19 -5.10 0.68
N GLY A 41 26.21 -4.88 -0.16
CA GLY A 41 26.52 -3.56 -0.66
C GLY A 41 25.31 -2.94 -1.38
N ARG A 42 25.18 -1.62 -1.33
CA ARG A 42 24.20 -0.87 -2.13
C ARG A 42 24.31 -1.32 -3.61
N GLY A 43 23.19 -1.72 -4.22
CA GLY A 43 23.14 -2.14 -5.63
C GLY A 43 23.58 -3.59 -5.92
N SER A 44 24.05 -4.35 -4.93
CA SER A 44 24.60 -5.71 -5.13
C SER A 44 23.55 -6.83 -5.34
N GLN A 45 22.27 -6.51 -5.16
CA GLN A 45 21.20 -7.51 -5.15
C GLN A 45 20.61 -7.68 -6.55
N PRO A 46 20.73 -8.85 -7.20
CA PRO A 46 20.29 -9.05 -8.57
C PRO A 46 18.78 -8.94 -8.72
N GLY A 47 18.36 -8.54 -9.93
CA GLY A 47 16.96 -8.47 -10.33
C GLY A 47 16.20 -7.29 -9.75
N TYR A 48 14.97 -7.12 -10.23
CA TYR A 48 14.04 -6.08 -9.77
C TYR A 48 13.26 -6.54 -8.54
N ARG A 49 13.06 -5.63 -7.57
CA ARG A 49 12.16 -5.86 -6.43
C ARG A 49 11.37 -4.59 -6.12
N ALA A 50 10.06 -4.74 -5.96
CA ALA A 50 9.18 -3.67 -5.51
C ALA A 50 8.46 -4.06 -4.22
N LEU A 51 8.22 -3.06 -3.38
CA LEU A 51 7.24 -3.12 -2.29
C LEU A 51 6.03 -2.30 -2.69
N VAL A 52 4.84 -2.88 -2.63
CA VAL A 52 3.58 -2.15 -2.86
C VAL A 52 2.84 -2.08 -1.52
N CYS A 53 2.71 -0.87 -0.98
CA CYS A 53 1.92 -0.62 0.22
C CYS A 53 0.49 -0.29 -0.20
N VAL A 54 -0.45 -1.18 0.12
CA VAL A 54 -1.89 -0.92 0.03
C VAL A 54 -2.38 -0.43 1.38
N TYR A 55 -2.65 0.87 1.48
CA TYR A 55 -3.11 1.47 2.73
C TYR A 55 -4.64 1.50 2.80
N LEU A 56 -5.19 0.86 3.84
CA LEU A 56 -6.63 0.79 4.12
C LEU A 56 -7.04 1.97 5.02
N ALA A 57 -7.33 3.11 4.39
CA ALA A 57 -7.55 4.37 5.09
C ALA A 57 -8.95 4.48 5.71
N GLY A 58 -9.00 4.92 6.97
CA GLY A 58 -10.22 5.05 7.76
C GLY A 58 -10.24 4.20 9.03
N GLY A 59 -9.25 3.32 9.21
CA GLY A 59 -9.18 2.45 10.40
C GLY A 59 -9.97 1.17 10.19
N ASN A 60 -9.53 0.33 9.25
CA ASN A 60 -10.16 -0.95 8.95
C ASN A 60 -10.36 -1.79 10.23
N ASP A 61 -11.63 -2.02 10.59
CA ASP A 61 -12.00 -2.94 11.65
C ASP A 61 -11.72 -4.39 11.22
N SER A 62 -10.49 -4.82 11.46
CA SER A 62 -10.00 -6.15 11.08
C SER A 62 -10.69 -7.31 11.80
N PHE A 63 -11.57 -7.07 12.78
CA PHE A 63 -12.24 -8.13 13.53
C PHE A 63 -13.21 -8.93 12.66
N ASN A 64 -13.70 -8.36 11.56
CA ASN A 64 -14.51 -9.09 10.58
C ASN A 64 -13.67 -9.62 9.40
N LEU A 65 -12.38 -9.28 9.31
CA LEU A 65 -11.49 -9.77 8.24
C LEU A 65 -10.91 -11.15 8.57
N LEU A 66 -10.31 -11.32 9.75
CA LEU A 66 -9.73 -12.58 10.23
C LEU A 66 -10.36 -12.94 11.58
N VAL A 67 -11.20 -13.97 11.58
CA VAL A 67 -12.09 -14.31 12.70
C VAL A 67 -11.68 -15.66 13.29
N PRO A 68 -11.60 -15.82 14.62
CA PRO A 68 -11.46 -17.14 15.23
C PRO A 68 -12.61 -18.05 14.80
N ARG A 69 -12.29 -19.29 14.44
CA ARG A 69 -13.26 -20.29 13.96
C ARG A 69 -12.98 -21.65 14.61
N ASP A 70 -12.67 -21.63 15.90
CA ASP A 70 -12.30 -22.80 16.70
C ASP A 70 -13.52 -23.67 17.06
N SER A 71 -14.63 -23.08 17.50
CA SER A 71 -15.88 -23.81 17.82
C SER A 71 -17.06 -22.86 17.98
N GLN A 72 -18.29 -23.34 17.76
CA GLN A 72 -19.52 -22.59 18.08
C GLN A 72 -19.96 -22.74 19.55
N ALA A 73 -19.29 -23.58 20.34
CA ALA A 73 -19.63 -23.81 21.74
C ALA A 73 -19.42 -22.54 22.59
N ALA A 74 -20.24 -22.40 23.63
CA ALA A 74 -20.08 -21.31 24.60
C ALA A 74 -18.67 -21.31 25.23
N GLY A 75 -18.08 -20.13 25.34
CA GLY A 75 -16.72 -19.96 25.87
C GLY A 75 -15.58 -20.20 24.87
N SER A 76 -15.88 -20.51 23.61
CA SER A 76 -14.86 -20.56 22.54
C SER A 76 -14.34 -19.16 22.18
N ARG A 77 -13.28 -19.11 21.36
CA ARG A 77 -12.77 -17.82 20.85
C ARG A 77 -13.73 -17.19 19.87
N TYR A 78 -14.37 -17.98 19.01
CA TYR A 78 -15.46 -17.48 18.16
C TYR A 78 -16.62 -16.94 19.01
N ASP A 79 -16.99 -17.61 20.10
CA ASP A 79 -18.04 -17.14 21.01
C ASP A 79 -17.66 -15.79 21.65
N THR A 80 -16.40 -15.64 22.06
CA THR A 80 -15.87 -14.37 22.57
C THR A 80 -15.95 -13.25 21.52
N TYR A 81 -15.52 -13.53 20.28
CA TYR A 81 -15.68 -12.61 19.15
C TYR A 81 -17.15 -12.22 18.96
N ARG A 82 -18.04 -13.20 18.84
CA ARG A 82 -19.47 -13.02 18.61
C ARG A 82 -20.12 -12.14 19.69
N LEU A 83 -19.84 -12.42 20.96
CA LEU A 83 -20.38 -11.66 22.09
C LEU A 83 -19.80 -10.24 22.14
N SER A 84 -18.50 -10.06 21.88
CA SER A 84 -17.86 -8.74 21.84
C SER A 84 -18.43 -7.82 20.75
N ARG A 85 -19.08 -8.41 19.74
CA ARG A 85 -19.68 -7.74 18.59
C ARG A 85 -21.20 -7.59 18.70
N GLY A 86 -21.80 -7.84 19.87
CA GLY A 86 -23.25 -7.72 20.05
C GLY A 86 -24.07 -8.84 19.38
N GLY A 87 -23.45 -9.98 19.08
CA GLY A 87 -24.09 -11.10 18.40
C GLY A 87 -23.95 -11.05 16.87
N VAL A 88 -24.43 -12.11 16.23
CA VAL A 88 -24.43 -12.23 14.76
C VAL A 88 -25.38 -11.19 14.18
N PHE A 89 -24.92 -10.45 13.18
CA PHE A 89 -25.76 -9.49 12.47
C PHE A 89 -26.90 -10.19 11.74
N ASP A 90 -28.11 -9.67 11.90
CA ASP A 90 -29.28 -10.04 11.10
C ASP A 90 -30.15 -8.79 10.96
N SER A 91 -30.48 -8.39 9.73
CA SER A 91 -31.17 -7.12 9.48
C SER A 91 -32.54 -7.00 10.15
N SER A 92 -33.15 -8.14 10.52
CA SER A 92 -34.50 -8.19 11.07
C SER A 92 -34.50 -8.43 12.59
N SER A 93 -33.69 -9.39 13.05
CA SER A 93 -33.69 -9.90 14.42
C SER A 93 -32.53 -9.40 15.28
N ASN A 94 -31.42 -8.96 14.67
CA ASN A 94 -30.30 -8.35 15.37
C ASN A 94 -29.59 -7.28 14.52
N PRO A 95 -30.26 -6.16 14.21
CA PRO A 95 -29.73 -5.14 13.31
C PRO A 95 -28.53 -4.38 13.88
N LEU A 96 -28.26 -4.51 15.19
CA LEU A 96 -27.11 -3.90 15.88
C LEU A 96 -25.94 -4.88 16.09
N GLY A 97 -26.12 -6.16 15.73
CA GLY A 97 -25.03 -7.13 15.77
C GLY A 97 -23.98 -6.80 14.72
N LEU A 98 -22.71 -7.04 15.04
CA LEU A 98 -21.58 -6.77 14.14
C LEU A 98 -20.74 -8.02 13.84
N ALA A 99 -21.15 -9.19 14.38
CA ALA A 99 -20.45 -10.43 14.16
C ALA A 99 -20.92 -11.12 12.88
N LEU A 100 -19.98 -11.76 12.19
CA LEU A 100 -20.28 -12.71 11.12
C LEU A 100 -20.70 -14.05 11.73
N GLY A 101 -21.67 -14.71 11.10
CA GLY A 101 -22.08 -16.06 11.47
C GLY A 101 -20.98 -17.07 11.17
N TYR A 102 -20.83 -18.09 12.03
CA TYR A 102 -19.77 -19.10 11.93
C TYR A 102 -19.72 -19.79 10.55
N GLY A 103 -20.90 -20.10 10.00
CA GLY A 103 -21.04 -20.72 8.68
C GLY A 103 -20.79 -19.79 7.49
N GLN A 104 -20.78 -18.47 7.70
CA GLN A 104 -20.49 -17.48 6.66
C GLN A 104 -18.98 -17.26 6.48
N LEU A 105 -18.17 -17.63 7.47
CA LEU A 105 -16.73 -17.46 7.44
C LEU A 105 -16.08 -18.48 6.49
N LEU A 106 -15.17 -17.99 5.65
CA LEU A 106 -14.35 -18.83 4.77
C LEU A 106 -13.25 -19.50 5.59
N ASP A 107 -13.41 -20.79 5.86
CA ASP A 107 -12.47 -21.56 6.69
C ASP A 107 -11.05 -21.57 6.13
N VAL A 108 -10.06 -21.07 6.88
CA VAL A 108 -8.62 -21.18 6.56
C VAL A 108 -7.91 -22.30 7.33
N GLY A 109 -8.65 -23.09 8.10
CA GLY A 109 -8.10 -24.13 8.97
C GLY A 109 -7.24 -23.54 10.07
N ILE A 110 -6.28 -24.33 10.56
CA ILE A 110 -5.29 -23.94 11.55
C ILE A 110 -4.01 -23.51 10.82
N PRO A 111 -3.67 -22.20 10.78
CA PRO A 111 -2.44 -21.74 10.15
C PRO A 111 -1.20 -22.36 10.78
N LEU A 112 -0.12 -22.47 10.00
CA LEU A 112 1.15 -22.99 10.48
C LEU A 112 1.63 -22.22 11.73
N GLY A 113 1.97 -22.95 12.79
CA GLY A 113 2.44 -22.38 14.05
C GLY A 113 1.33 -21.82 14.94
N GLN A 114 0.05 -22.04 14.61
CA GLN A 114 -1.10 -21.69 15.44
C GLN A 114 -1.76 -22.94 16.03
N THR A 115 -2.54 -22.76 17.10
CA THR A 115 -3.29 -23.83 17.78
C THR A 115 -4.79 -23.72 17.57
N SER A 116 -5.25 -22.75 16.78
CA SER A 116 -6.66 -22.44 16.60
C SER A 116 -6.99 -22.21 15.14
N ALA A 117 -8.19 -22.63 14.77
CA ALA A 117 -8.71 -22.41 13.44
C ALA A 117 -9.20 -20.97 13.29
N PHE A 118 -9.10 -20.46 12.06
CA PHE A 118 -9.58 -19.13 11.70
C PHE A 118 -10.47 -19.22 10.46
N GLY A 119 -11.25 -18.18 10.24
CA GLY A 119 -11.99 -17.96 9.01
C GLY A 119 -11.80 -16.53 8.52
N LEU A 120 -11.95 -16.33 7.22
CA LEU A 120 -11.91 -15.02 6.58
C LEU A 120 -13.31 -14.52 6.24
N HIS A 121 -13.42 -13.20 6.08
CA HIS A 121 -14.65 -12.56 5.60
C HIS A 121 -15.14 -13.18 4.27
N PRO A 122 -16.45 -13.42 4.06
CA PRO A 122 -16.98 -14.02 2.82
C PRO A 122 -16.59 -13.27 1.54
N GLN A 123 -16.46 -11.95 1.62
CA GLN A 123 -16.02 -11.11 0.48
C GLN A 123 -14.54 -11.26 0.08
N THR A 124 -13.82 -12.18 0.73
CA THR A 124 -12.44 -12.56 0.35
C THR A 124 -12.36 -13.88 -0.42
N ALA A 125 -13.51 -14.41 -0.83
CA ALA A 125 -13.62 -15.60 -1.66
C ALA A 125 -13.08 -15.33 -3.08
N ASP A 126 -12.86 -16.43 -3.80
CA ASP A 126 -12.54 -16.38 -5.23
C ASP A 126 -13.71 -15.75 -6.00
N TYR A 127 -13.37 -15.02 -7.05
CA TYR A 127 -14.32 -14.23 -7.80
C TYR A 127 -14.20 -14.50 -9.30
N ALA A 128 -15.27 -14.22 -10.03
CA ALA A 128 -15.32 -14.38 -11.47
C ALA A 128 -15.61 -13.02 -12.12
N VAL A 129 -14.90 -12.70 -13.19
CA VAL A 129 -15.19 -11.55 -14.05
C VAL A 129 -15.63 -12.08 -15.41
N SER A 130 -16.84 -11.72 -15.84
CA SER A 130 -17.36 -12.04 -17.17
C SER A 130 -17.11 -10.90 -18.15
N ARG A 131 -16.42 -11.17 -19.27
CA ARG A 131 -16.07 -10.20 -20.30
C ARG A 131 -16.20 -10.80 -21.70
N ASN A 132 -16.91 -10.11 -22.59
CA ASN A 132 -17.10 -10.52 -24.00
C ASN A 132 -17.58 -11.99 -24.15
N GLY A 133 -18.45 -12.44 -23.24
CA GLY A 133 -18.94 -13.83 -23.23
C GLY A 133 -17.94 -14.85 -22.65
N GLN A 134 -16.79 -14.43 -22.14
CA GLN A 134 -15.80 -15.28 -21.46
C GLN A 134 -15.80 -15.01 -19.95
N ASN A 135 -15.63 -16.07 -19.15
CA ASN A 135 -15.52 -15.97 -17.70
C ASN A 135 -14.06 -16.17 -17.28
N TYR A 136 -13.55 -15.24 -16.48
CA TYR A 136 -12.21 -15.28 -15.90
C TYR A 136 -12.34 -15.51 -14.39
N LEU A 137 -11.69 -16.56 -13.88
CA LEU A 137 -11.70 -16.90 -12.46
C LEU A 137 -10.42 -16.39 -11.79
N TYR A 138 -10.56 -15.78 -10.62
CA TYR A 138 -9.45 -15.19 -9.88
C TYR A 138 -9.45 -15.63 -8.41
N PRO A 139 -8.26 -15.88 -7.83
CA PRO A 139 -8.13 -16.20 -6.43
C PRO A 139 -8.42 -14.97 -5.57
N GLY A 140 -9.31 -15.09 -4.59
CA GLY A 140 -9.51 -14.09 -3.55
C GLY A 140 -8.43 -14.18 -2.46
N LEU A 141 -8.48 -13.29 -1.47
CA LEU A 141 -7.51 -13.34 -0.35
C LEU A 141 -7.52 -14.70 0.36
N ARG A 142 -8.67 -15.38 0.40
CA ARG A 142 -8.77 -16.73 0.96
C ARG A 142 -7.91 -17.75 0.22
N GLN A 143 -7.98 -17.79 -1.11
CA GLN A 143 -7.15 -18.70 -1.88
C GLN A 143 -5.68 -18.28 -1.84
N LEU A 144 -5.38 -16.96 -1.89
CA LEU A 144 -4.00 -16.47 -1.74
C LEU A 144 -3.37 -16.90 -0.41
N PHE A 145 -4.14 -16.94 0.68
CA PHE A 145 -3.68 -17.48 1.96
C PHE A 145 -3.40 -18.99 1.87
N GLY A 146 -4.33 -19.75 1.28
CA GLY A 146 -4.17 -21.19 1.07
C GLY A 146 -2.95 -21.56 0.20
N ASP A 147 -2.66 -20.73 -0.80
CA ASP A 147 -1.50 -20.84 -1.68
C ASP A 147 -0.16 -20.42 -1.03
N GLY A 148 -0.18 -19.92 0.20
CA GLY A 148 1.01 -19.38 0.88
C GLY A 148 1.52 -18.06 0.31
N LYS A 149 0.68 -17.32 -0.44
CA LYS A 149 0.99 -16.00 -1.03
C LYS A 149 0.51 -14.83 -0.17
N LEU A 150 -0.31 -15.09 0.84
CA LEU A 150 -0.77 -14.13 1.84
C LEU A 150 -0.42 -14.62 3.24
N ALA A 151 0.00 -13.69 4.11
CA ALA A 151 0.20 -13.94 5.52
C ALA A 151 -0.43 -12.81 6.34
N PHE A 152 -1.04 -13.18 7.48
CA PHE A 152 -1.53 -12.23 8.46
C PHE A 152 -0.49 -12.05 9.57
N VAL A 153 -0.25 -10.80 9.95
CA VAL A 153 0.49 -10.46 11.17
C VAL A 153 -0.50 -9.81 12.12
N ALA A 154 -0.97 -10.59 13.10
CA ALA A 154 -1.96 -10.13 14.08
C ALA A 154 -1.28 -9.53 15.32
N ASN A 155 -2.06 -8.84 16.15
CA ASN A 155 -1.59 -8.22 17.40
C ASN A 155 -0.44 -7.22 17.19
N VAL A 156 -0.50 -6.49 16.08
CA VAL A 156 0.43 -5.43 15.73
C VAL A 156 -0.21 -4.08 15.97
N GLY A 157 0.59 -3.15 16.47
CA GLY A 157 0.18 -1.78 16.70
C GLY A 157 1.39 -0.94 17.12
N PRO A 158 1.29 0.40 17.05
CA PRO A 158 2.30 1.27 17.60
C PRO A 158 2.41 1.00 19.11
N LEU A 159 3.59 0.57 19.55
CA LEU A 159 3.92 0.35 20.95
C LEU A 159 5.24 1.07 21.25
N VAL A 160 5.29 1.72 22.41
CA VAL A 160 6.55 2.25 22.96
C VAL A 160 7.36 1.11 23.58
N GLU A 161 6.68 0.28 24.38
CA GLU A 161 7.21 -0.92 24.99
C GLU A 161 6.10 -1.95 25.21
N PRO A 162 6.43 -3.24 25.45
CA PRO A 162 5.45 -4.22 25.86
C PRO A 162 4.77 -3.77 27.16
N ILE A 163 3.44 -3.72 27.16
CA ILE A 163 2.64 -3.16 28.24
C ILE A 163 1.47 -4.10 28.56
N SER A 164 1.24 -4.39 29.84
CA SER A 164 0.03 -5.10 30.29
C SER A 164 -1.11 -4.12 30.59
N ARG A 165 -2.32 -4.63 30.78
CA ARG A 165 -3.45 -3.80 31.23
C ARG A 165 -3.18 -3.13 32.58
N THR A 166 -2.52 -3.84 33.49
CA THR A 166 -2.17 -3.31 34.81
C THR A 166 -1.16 -2.16 34.67
N ASP A 167 -0.13 -2.33 33.84
CA ASP A 167 0.87 -1.29 33.57
C ASP A 167 0.25 -0.07 32.89
N PHE A 168 -0.68 -0.31 31.94
CA PHE A 168 -1.44 0.74 31.28
C PHE A 168 -2.23 1.59 32.27
N ASN A 169 -2.95 0.95 33.19
CA ASN A 169 -3.71 1.64 34.25
C ASN A 169 -2.79 2.36 35.25
N ALA A 170 -1.58 1.85 35.47
CA ALA A 170 -0.57 2.48 36.30
C ALA A 170 0.18 3.64 35.60
N GLY A 171 -0.12 3.92 34.33
CA GLY A 171 0.44 5.06 33.60
C GLY A 171 1.75 4.78 32.87
N ALA A 172 2.05 3.52 32.53
CA ALA A 172 3.23 3.17 31.76
C ALA A 172 3.29 3.92 30.39
N PRO A 173 4.50 4.14 29.84
CA PRO A 173 4.70 4.79 28.56
C PRO A 173 3.84 4.19 27.45
N ARG A 174 3.16 5.07 26.72
CA ARG A 174 2.22 4.70 25.66
C ARG A 174 2.34 5.67 24.49
N PRO A 175 1.93 5.26 23.28
CA PRO A 175 1.89 6.17 22.15
C PRO A 175 1.10 7.44 22.48
N PRO A 176 1.53 8.60 21.98
CA PRO A 176 0.79 9.84 22.17
C PRO A 176 -0.57 9.75 21.45
N GLN A 177 -1.55 10.52 21.93
CA GLN A 177 -2.85 10.69 21.28
C GLN A 177 -3.53 9.35 20.93
N LEU A 178 -3.58 8.43 21.89
CA LEU A 178 -4.43 7.24 21.76
C LEU A 178 -5.86 7.68 21.44
N TYR A 179 -6.54 6.89 20.60
CA TYR A 179 -7.90 7.13 20.09
C TYR A 179 -8.04 8.23 19.02
N SER A 180 -6.96 8.94 18.65
CA SER A 180 -6.96 9.84 17.50
C SER A 180 -6.62 9.07 16.21
N HIS A 181 -7.59 8.95 15.29
CA HIS A 181 -7.39 8.26 14.01
C HIS A 181 -6.18 8.82 13.24
N ASN A 182 -6.10 10.15 13.12
CA ASN A 182 -5.04 10.81 12.37
C ASN A 182 -3.65 10.60 13.01
N ASP A 183 -3.56 10.67 14.34
CA ASP A 183 -2.28 10.47 15.02
C ASP A 183 -1.84 9.01 14.98
N GLN A 184 -2.76 8.06 15.16
CA GLN A 184 -2.45 6.63 15.05
C GLN A 184 -2.07 6.23 13.61
N GLU A 185 -2.75 6.79 12.59
CA GLU A 185 -2.37 6.64 11.18
C GLU A 185 -0.95 7.18 10.93
N LEU A 186 -0.62 8.34 11.48
CA LEU A 186 0.72 8.91 11.37
C LEU A 186 1.76 7.96 11.98
N LEU A 187 1.54 7.45 13.20
CA LEU A 187 2.47 6.53 13.87
C LEU A 187 2.73 5.26 13.06
N TRP A 188 1.71 4.71 12.39
CA TRP A 188 1.86 3.58 11.45
C TRP A 188 2.77 3.91 10.26
N ASN A 189 2.60 5.09 9.68
CA ASN A 189 3.45 5.57 8.58
C ASN A 189 4.90 5.81 9.03
N LEU A 190 5.08 6.33 10.25
CA LEU A 190 6.39 6.63 10.83
C LEU A 190 7.12 5.37 11.29
N GLY A 191 6.41 4.37 11.81
CA GLY A 191 6.99 3.17 12.40
C GLY A 191 7.77 3.45 13.70
N ILE A 192 7.43 4.53 14.41
CA ILE A 192 8.07 4.97 15.66
C ILE A 192 6.94 5.34 16.62
N GLY A 193 6.91 4.72 17.81
CA GLY A 193 5.79 4.81 18.75
C GLY A 193 5.89 5.92 19.79
N ASP A 194 7.05 6.58 19.92
CA ASP A 194 7.37 7.48 21.04
C ASP A 194 7.79 8.90 20.61
N ASN A 195 7.85 9.19 19.31
CA ASN A 195 8.32 10.48 18.79
C ASN A 195 7.61 10.91 17.51
N LEU A 196 7.45 12.22 17.34
CA LEU A 196 7.04 12.87 16.10
C LEU A 196 8.21 12.86 15.11
N ALA A 197 8.55 11.70 14.58
CA ALA A 197 9.48 11.61 13.47
C ALA A 197 8.88 12.30 12.23
N VAL A 198 9.72 12.98 11.44
CA VAL A 198 9.31 13.63 10.19
C VAL A 198 9.43 12.71 8.97
N THR A 199 10.03 11.53 9.13
CA THR A 199 10.26 10.54 8.06
C THR A 199 9.47 9.26 8.30
N GLY A 200 8.99 8.64 7.24
CA GLY A 200 8.36 7.32 7.25
C GLY A 200 9.35 6.17 7.07
N TRP A 201 8.97 4.97 7.52
CA TRP A 201 9.87 3.82 7.49
C TRP A 201 10.18 3.32 6.07
N GLY A 202 9.28 3.52 5.10
CA GLY A 202 9.51 3.19 3.69
C GLY A 202 10.56 4.11 3.06
N GLY A 203 10.46 5.42 3.30
CA GLY A 203 11.48 6.38 2.85
C GLY A 203 12.85 6.11 3.47
N ARG A 204 12.90 5.84 4.79
CA ARG A 204 14.13 5.45 5.48
C ARG A 204 14.75 4.16 4.94
N LEU A 205 13.94 3.22 4.45
CA LEU A 205 14.43 2.01 3.80
C LEU A 205 15.18 2.37 2.50
N LEU A 206 14.60 3.24 1.66
CA LEU A 206 15.23 3.65 0.40
C LEU A 206 16.40 4.64 0.59
N ASP A 207 16.48 5.39 1.70
CA ASP A 207 17.70 6.14 2.04
C ASP A 207 18.93 5.23 2.20
N ARG A 208 18.71 3.94 2.48
CA ARG A 208 19.78 2.95 2.73
C ARG A 208 20.10 2.07 1.54
N ILE A 209 19.20 1.98 0.56
CA ILE A 209 19.31 1.08 -0.59
C ILE A 209 19.59 1.90 -1.84
N ASP A 210 20.55 1.48 -2.66
CA ASP A 210 20.68 2.02 -4.00
C ASP A 210 19.54 1.47 -4.87
N ALA A 211 18.72 2.37 -5.37
CA ALA A 211 17.60 2.05 -6.20
C ALA A 211 17.98 1.75 -7.66
N GLY A 212 19.19 2.11 -8.07
CA GLY A 212 19.61 2.07 -9.47
C GLY A 212 18.78 3.02 -10.34
N GLY A 213 18.81 2.78 -11.65
CA GLY A 213 17.97 3.51 -12.62
C GLY A 213 18.32 4.99 -12.78
N HIS A 214 17.35 5.74 -13.32
CA HIS A 214 17.53 7.16 -13.63
C HIS A 214 17.56 8.03 -12.35
N PRO A 215 18.59 8.87 -12.15
CA PRO A 215 18.79 9.61 -10.89
C PRO A 215 17.72 10.67 -10.61
N SER A 216 17.02 11.15 -11.65
CA SER A 216 15.93 12.14 -11.46
C SER A 216 14.60 11.51 -11.04
N LEU A 217 14.42 10.19 -11.17
CA LEU A 217 13.20 9.51 -10.75
C LEU A 217 13.37 9.01 -9.31
N PRO A 218 12.59 9.55 -8.35
CA PRO A 218 12.61 9.01 -7.00
C PRO A 218 12.15 7.55 -6.95
N PRO A 219 12.78 6.71 -6.12
CA PRO A 219 12.42 5.30 -6.02
C PRO A 219 11.13 5.07 -5.20
N CYS A 220 10.67 6.09 -4.46
CA CYS A 220 9.33 6.12 -3.88
C CYS A 220 8.35 6.72 -4.89
N ILE A 221 7.28 6.01 -5.22
CA ILE A 221 6.19 6.50 -6.08
C ILE A 221 4.86 6.38 -5.31
N SER A 222 4.14 7.48 -5.16
CA SER A 222 2.79 7.46 -4.61
C SER A 222 1.77 7.67 -5.72
N VAL A 223 0.83 6.73 -5.85
CA VAL A 223 -0.30 6.85 -6.79
C VAL A 223 -1.56 7.39 -6.09
N ALA A 224 -1.44 7.69 -4.79
CA ALA A 224 -2.56 8.03 -3.92
C ALA A 224 -2.37 9.36 -3.14
N GLY A 225 -1.56 10.28 -3.70
CA GLY A 225 -1.27 11.57 -3.10
C GLY A 225 -0.17 11.52 -2.04
N ASN A 226 -0.22 12.41 -1.04
CA ASN A 226 0.84 12.54 -0.05
C ASN A 226 0.95 11.29 0.84
N SER A 227 2.15 10.71 0.92
CA SER A 227 2.44 9.54 1.77
C SER A 227 3.60 9.85 2.72
N ARG A 228 3.31 9.97 4.03
CA ARG A 228 4.34 10.11 5.07
C ARG A 228 5.24 8.87 5.14
N PHE A 229 4.68 7.69 4.89
CA PHE A 229 5.39 6.41 4.86
C PHE A 229 6.60 6.43 3.91
N GLN A 230 6.52 7.14 2.80
CA GLN A 230 7.55 7.19 1.76
C GLN A 230 8.60 8.31 1.92
N ILE A 231 8.47 9.19 2.91
CA ILE A 231 9.41 10.31 3.13
C ILE A 231 10.63 9.80 3.91
N GLY A 232 11.82 9.93 3.33
CA GLY A 232 13.11 9.69 3.95
C GLY A 232 13.82 11.00 4.30
N ALA A 233 15.08 10.89 4.71
CA ALA A 233 15.97 12.04 4.90
C ALA A 233 16.47 12.61 3.56
N SER A 234 16.61 11.75 2.54
CA SER A 234 17.07 12.12 1.19
C SER A 234 16.14 11.63 0.08
N VAL A 235 15.20 10.74 0.40
CA VAL A 235 14.19 10.22 -0.53
C VAL A 235 12.85 10.91 -0.31
N PHE A 236 12.21 11.38 -1.39
CA PHE A 236 10.86 11.94 -1.37
C PHE A 236 9.99 11.22 -2.40
N PRO A 237 8.69 11.00 -2.13
CA PRO A 237 7.82 10.32 -3.09
C PRO A 237 7.55 11.18 -4.32
N TYR A 238 7.68 10.57 -5.50
CA TYR A 238 7.11 11.11 -6.73
C TYR A 238 5.60 10.88 -6.73
N GLN A 239 4.81 11.93 -6.96
CA GLN A 239 3.36 11.81 -7.08
C GLN A 239 2.98 11.45 -8.50
N MET A 240 2.19 10.41 -8.63
CA MET A 240 1.76 9.85 -9.89
C MET A 240 0.23 9.79 -9.93
N SER A 241 -0.34 10.10 -11.08
CA SER A 241 -1.76 9.87 -11.34
C SER A 241 -2.02 8.41 -11.63
N ALA A 242 -3.08 7.85 -11.05
CA ALA A 242 -3.52 6.48 -11.34
C ALA A 242 -3.91 6.28 -12.82
N SER A 243 -4.51 7.30 -13.44
CA SER A 243 -4.92 7.25 -14.84
C SER A 243 -3.81 7.71 -15.78
N LEU A 244 -3.33 8.93 -15.59
CA LEU A 244 -2.44 9.61 -16.54
C LEU A 244 -0.95 9.25 -16.38
N GLY A 245 -0.55 8.64 -15.25
CA GLY A 245 0.87 8.47 -14.91
C GLY A 245 1.49 9.80 -14.50
N ALA A 246 2.48 10.28 -15.26
CA ALA A 246 3.09 11.59 -15.01
C ALA A 246 2.09 12.73 -15.29
N ALA A 247 2.04 13.72 -14.40
CA ALA A 247 1.21 14.91 -14.59
C ALA A 247 1.76 15.78 -15.74
N GLN A 248 0.87 16.17 -16.66
CA GLN A 248 1.24 16.90 -17.88
C GLN A 248 0.79 18.35 -17.82
N LEU A 249 1.52 19.24 -18.51
CA LEU A 249 1.03 20.58 -18.81
C LEU A 249 -0.06 20.47 -19.89
N LEU A 250 -1.28 20.88 -19.55
CA LEU A 250 -2.42 20.80 -20.47
C LEU A 250 -2.22 21.73 -21.67
N SER A 251 -2.53 21.23 -22.87
CA SER A 251 -2.45 22.00 -24.13
C SER A 251 -1.02 22.41 -24.55
N PHE A 252 -0.01 21.62 -24.20
CA PHE A 252 1.40 21.83 -24.57
C PHE A 252 1.92 20.79 -25.57
N ASP A 253 1.04 20.12 -26.31
CA ASP A 253 1.42 19.28 -27.43
C ASP A 253 0.54 19.53 -28.67
N ALA A 254 1.06 19.16 -29.84
CA ALA A 254 0.34 19.27 -31.12
C ALA A 254 -0.83 18.27 -31.22
N ALA A 255 -0.82 17.21 -30.42
CA ALA A 255 -1.85 16.18 -30.44
C ALA A 255 -3.17 16.64 -29.81
N THR A 256 -3.11 17.55 -28.84
CA THR A 256 -4.26 18.03 -28.08
C THR A 256 -4.81 19.36 -28.58
N THR A 257 -3.96 20.25 -29.12
CA THR A 257 -4.41 21.59 -29.57
C THR A 257 -3.58 22.14 -30.73
N LEU A 258 -4.23 22.93 -31.60
CA LEU A 258 -3.61 23.56 -32.79
C LEU A 258 -2.37 24.41 -32.48
N PHE A 259 -2.28 24.97 -31.26
CA PHE A 259 -1.17 25.85 -30.83
C PHE A 259 -0.32 25.26 -29.70
N GLY A 260 -0.49 23.97 -29.37
CA GLY A 260 0.17 23.39 -28.20
C GLY A 260 1.67 23.28 -28.35
N GLU A 261 2.14 22.94 -29.55
CA GLU A 261 3.57 22.88 -29.85
C GLU A 261 4.23 24.27 -29.81
N GLN A 262 3.56 25.29 -30.36
CA GLN A 262 4.04 26.68 -30.31
C GLN A 262 4.14 27.18 -28.86
N ARG A 263 3.18 26.83 -28.00
CA ARG A 263 3.26 27.12 -26.55
C ARG A 263 4.43 26.40 -25.89
N ARG A 264 4.67 25.14 -26.22
CA ARG A 264 5.80 24.36 -25.70
C ARG A 264 7.14 24.97 -26.08
N VAL A 265 7.30 25.35 -27.34
CA VAL A 265 8.51 26.02 -27.84
C VAL A 265 8.70 27.38 -27.17
N ALA A 266 7.64 28.19 -27.06
CA ALA A 266 7.72 29.49 -26.39
C ALA A 266 8.09 29.37 -24.91
N LEU A 267 7.50 28.42 -24.18
CA LEU A 267 7.86 28.16 -22.79
C LEU A 267 9.31 27.68 -22.68
N GLN A 268 9.78 26.79 -23.56
CA GLN A 268 11.17 26.36 -23.57
C GLN A 268 12.12 27.56 -23.76
N ALA A 269 11.83 28.43 -24.74
CA ALA A 269 12.64 29.62 -24.98
C ALA A 269 12.70 30.57 -23.77
N LEU A 270 11.62 30.67 -22.99
CA LEU A 270 11.60 31.41 -21.72
C LEU A 270 12.44 30.73 -20.63
N LEU A 271 12.44 29.40 -20.57
CA LEU A 271 13.23 28.62 -19.60
C LEU A 271 14.71 28.51 -19.98
N ASP A 272 15.05 28.75 -21.24
CA ASP A 272 16.44 28.83 -21.70
C ASP A 272 17.05 30.22 -21.39
N GLN A 273 16.19 31.23 -21.15
CA GLN A 273 16.64 32.52 -20.63
C GLN A 273 17.05 32.35 -19.16
N GLY A 274 18.36 32.32 -18.93
CA GLY A 274 18.94 32.37 -17.60
C GLY A 274 18.47 33.60 -16.81
N SER A 275 18.52 33.51 -15.47
CA SER A 275 18.29 34.66 -14.59
C SER A 275 19.36 34.71 -13.52
N THR A 276 19.82 35.92 -13.17
CA THR A 276 20.73 36.13 -12.04
C THR A 276 19.98 36.11 -10.69
N HIS A 277 18.65 36.16 -10.71
CA HIS A 277 17.84 36.13 -9.49
C HIS A 277 17.67 34.68 -9.01
N LEU A 278 18.24 34.36 -7.84
CA LEU A 278 18.31 32.99 -7.30
C LEU A 278 16.97 32.24 -7.28
N LEU A 279 15.87 32.89 -6.87
CA LEU A 279 14.55 32.22 -6.84
C LEU A 279 13.99 31.96 -8.25
N GLN A 280 14.31 32.82 -9.22
CA GLN A 280 13.88 32.62 -10.61
C GLN A 280 14.70 31.51 -11.26
N ASP A 281 16.01 31.48 -10.97
CA ASP A 281 16.92 30.43 -11.42
C ASP A 281 16.51 29.05 -10.88
N GLU A 282 16.20 28.95 -9.58
CA GLU A 282 15.75 27.69 -8.98
C GLU A 282 14.35 27.26 -9.47
N TYR A 283 13.41 28.20 -9.63
CA TYR A 283 12.10 27.90 -10.20
C TYR A 283 12.22 27.35 -11.64
N ARG A 284 13.07 27.99 -12.46
CA ARG A 284 13.39 27.55 -13.82
C ARG A 284 14.01 26.15 -13.82
N GLY A 285 15.02 25.92 -12.99
CA GLY A 285 15.68 24.63 -12.85
C GLY A 285 14.72 23.52 -12.40
N THR A 286 13.83 23.80 -11.44
CA THR A 286 12.80 22.87 -10.98
C THR A 286 11.81 22.53 -12.08
N LEU A 287 11.36 23.51 -12.86
CA LEU A 287 10.43 23.28 -13.97
C LEU A 287 11.06 22.48 -15.11
N LEU A 288 12.33 22.75 -15.46
CA LEU A 288 13.09 21.97 -16.44
C LEU A 288 13.21 20.50 -16.00
N ARG A 289 13.69 20.26 -14.78
CA ARG A 289 13.81 18.89 -14.21
C ARG A 289 12.47 18.16 -14.16
N SER A 290 11.39 18.88 -13.83
CA SER A 290 10.04 18.30 -13.77
C SER A 290 9.54 17.88 -15.16
N ARG A 291 9.80 18.68 -16.20
CA ARG A 291 9.44 18.35 -17.58
C ARG A 291 10.26 17.21 -18.15
N GLU A 292 11.56 17.16 -17.87
CA GLU A 292 12.42 16.04 -18.28
C GLU A 292 11.95 14.72 -17.64
N LEU A 293 11.62 14.75 -16.34
CA LEU A 293 11.10 13.58 -15.64
C LEU A 293 9.71 13.16 -16.16
N GLU A 294 8.82 14.11 -16.44
CA GLU A 294 7.52 13.84 -17.07
C GLU A 294 7.70 13.15 -18.42
N GLN A 295 8.55 13.71 -19.29
CA GLN A 295 8.81 13.13 -20.61
C GLN A 295 9.41 11.73 -20.50
N LEU A 296 10.38 11.50 -19.60
CA LEU A 296 10.95 10.17 -19.34
C LEU A 296 9.87 9.15 -18.97
N ILE A 297 9.00 9.48 -18.01
CA ILE A 297 7.94 8.58 -17.55
C ILE A 297 6.89 8.39 -18.64
N ARG A 298 6.48 9.46 -19.34
CA ARG A 298 5.49 9.40 -20.41
C ARG A 298 5.98 8.51 -21.56
N THR A 299 7.21 8.71 -22.03
CA THR A 299 7.81 7.87 -23.07
C THR A 299 7.87 6.41 -22.63
N ALA A 300 8.28 6.14 -21.39
CA ALA A 300 8.30 4.78 -20.85
C ALA A 300 6.90 4.15 -20.78
N LEU A 301 5.90 4.87 -20.26
CA LEU A 301 4.53 4.37 -20.13
C LEU A 301 3.80 4.21 -21.48
N SER A 302 4.17 4.98 -22.49
CA SER A 302 3.64 4.87 -23.86
C SER A 302 4.38 3.82 -24.71
N SER A 303 5.56 3.36 -24.29
CA SER A 303 6.31 2.30 -24.97
C SER A 303 5.58 0.94 -24.90
N PRO A 304 5.89 -0.04 -25.76
CA PRO A 304 5.26 -1.36 -25.70
C PRO A 304 5.34 -2.04 -24.31
N PRO A 305 6.45 -1.95 -23.55
CA PRO A 305 6.48 -2.39 -22.15
C PRO A 305 5.47 -1.67 -21.24
N GLY A 306 5.21 -0.39 -21.46
CA GLY A 306 4.27 0.40 -20.67
C GLY A 306 2.80 0.12 -20.95
N GLN A 307 2.50 -0.48 -22.10
CA GLN A 307 1.15 -0.86 -22.53
C GLN A 307 0.82 -2.27 -22.01
N LEU A 308 0.40 -2.37 -20.74
CA LEU A 308 -0.04 -3.63 -20.16
C LEU A 308 -1.50 -3.93 -20.49
N PHE A 309 -1.73 -5.08 -21.12
CA PHE A 309 -3.03 -5.73 -21.07
C PHE A 309 -3.15 -6.47 -19.74
N THR A 310 -4.11 -6.07 -18.93
CA THR A 310 -4.45 -6.80 -17.70
C THR A 310 -5.79 -7.48 -17.87
N PRO A 311 -5.92 -8.76 -17.49
CA PRO A 311 -7.23 -9.40 -17.40
C PRO A 311 -8.21 -8.65 -16.48
N TYR A 312 -7.68 -7.83 -15.57
CA TYR A 312 -8.40 -6.96 -14.63
C TYR A 312 -9.15 -5.77 -15.29
N ASP A 313 -9.46 -5.80 -16.57
CA ASP A 313 -10.13 -4.69 -17.24
C ASP A 313 -11.65 -4.71 -17.04
N TYR A 314 -12.19 -3.54 -16.66
CA TYR A 314 -13.53 -2.98 -16.93
C TYR A 314 -14.69 -3.95 -17.25
N ALA A 315 -15.75 -3.93 -16.44
CA ALA A 315 -17.05 -4.45 -16.85
C ALA A 315 -17.70 -3.49 -17.87
N GLY A 316 -17.48 -3.77 -19.15
CA GLY A 316 -18.24 -3.19 -20.25
C GLY A 316 -17.77 -3.68 -21.62
N PRO A 317 -18.48 -3.30 -22.70
CA PRO A 317 -18.37 -3.96 -24.02
C PRO A 317 -17.06 -3.67 -24.76
N THR A 318 -16.31 -2.64 -24.34
CA THR A 318 -15.09 -2.20 -25.01
C THR A 318 -13.92 -2.31 -24.04
N ALA A 319 -12.87 -3.03 -24.45
CA ALA A 319 -11.59 -3.04 -23.76
C ALA A 319 -11.07 -1.60 -23.63
N PRO A 320 -10.60 -1.16 -22.45
CA PRO A 320 -9.84 0.07 -22.38
C PRO A 320 -8.62 -0.03 -23.31
N ASP A 321 -8.43 0.98 -24.15
CA ASP A 321 -7.30 1.01 -25.08
C ASP A 321 -5.98 1.09 -24.27
N PRO A 322 -5.09 0.08 -24.39
CA PRO A 322 -3.82 0.05 -23.67
C PRO A 322 -2.89 1.24 -24.01
N GLY A 323 -3.14 1.92 -25.14
CA GLY A 323 -2.44 3.13 -25.58
C GLY A 323 -3.02 4.45 -25.06
N MET A 324 -4.22 4.43 -24.48
CA MET A 324 -4.85 5.63 -23.93
C MET A 324 -4.38 5.92 -22.51
N SER A 325 -4.31 7.21 -22.15
CA SER A 325 -3.96 7.66 -20.78
C SER A 325 -5.18 7.67 -19.83
N PHE A 326 -6.38 7.43 -20.36
CA PHE A 326 -7.62 7.41 -19.59
C PHE A 326 -8.22 6.01 -19.65
N TYR A 327 -8.39 5.40 -18.48
CA TYR A 327 -9.02 4.10 -18.31
C TYR A 327 -10.33 4.32 -17.56
N PRO A 328 -11.44 3.69 -17.98
CA PRO A 328 -12.69 3.80 -17.25
C PRO A 328 -12.53 3.17 -15.87
N ASP A 329 -13.05 3.85 -14.84
CA ASP A 329 -13.13 3.35 -13.47
C ASP A 329 -13.64 1.90 -13.50
N GLY A 330 -12.83 0.96 -13.03
CA GLY A 330 -13.18 -0.47 -13.08
C GLY A 330 -14.48 -0.73 -12.32
N ASN A 331 -15.47 -1.33 -13.00
CA ASN A 331 -16.75 -1.72 -12.44
C ASN A 331 -16.66 -3.13 -11.82
N LEU A 332 -16.74 -3.20 -10.50
CA LEU A 332 -16.81 -4.38 -9.66
C LEU A 332 -18.28 -4.76 -9.46
N ARG A 333 -18.71 -5.97 -9.86
CA ARG A 333 -20.10 -6.40 -9.63
C ARG A 333 -20.26 -7.09 -8.27
N LEU A 334 -21.03 -6.49 -7.37
CA LEU A 334 -21.35 -7.02 -6.04
C LEU A 334 -22.85 -6.95 -5.78
N PHE A 335 -23.42 -8.01 -5.20
CA PHE A 335 -24.85 -8.08 -4.88
C PHE A 335 -25.79 -7.78 -6.08
N GLY A 336 -25.31 -8.03 -7.30
CA GLY A 336 -26.05 -7.76 -8.53
C GLY A 336 -25.81 -6.36 -9.13
N GLU A 337 -25.13 -5.46 -8.43
CA GLU A 337 -24.88 -4.06 -8.79
C GLU A 337 -23.41 -3.80 -9.12
N ASP A 338 -23.13 -2.80 -9.96
CA ASP A 338 -21.77 -2.39 -10.32
C ASP A 338 -21.25 -1.26 -9.41
N TYR A 339 -20.01 -1.39 -8.93
CA TYR A 339 -19.34 -0.44 -8.04
C TYR A 339 -17.99 -0.01 -8.62
N PRO A 340 -17.57 1.25 -8.46
CA PRO A 340 -16.24 1.69 -8.87
C PRO A 340 -15.16 1.06 -7.97
N ASN A 341 -14.03 0.63 -8.56
CA ASN A 341 -12.85 0.18 -7.82
C ASN A 341 -11.62 1.02 -8.16
N ARG A 342 -11.44 2.15 -7.46
CA ARG A 342 -10.28 3.04 -7.64
C ARG A 342 -8.95 2.43 -7.21
N LEU A 343 -8.95 1.35 -6.43
CA LEU A 343 -7.72 0.65 -6.07
C LEU A 343 -7.14 -0.06 -7.30
N LEU A 344 -8.01 -0.59 -8.16
CA LEU A 344 -7.63 -1.28 -9.38
C LEU A 344 -6.83 -0.38 -10.33
N ASP A 345 -7.28 0.87 -10.53
CA ASP A 345 -6.58 1.84 -11.38
C ASP A 345 -5.18 2.15 -10.84
N GLN A 346 -5.07 2.30 -9.51
CA GLN A 346 -3.79 2.54 -8.85
C GLN A 346 -2.85 1.34 -9.00
N LEU A 347 -3.34 0.11 -8.76
CA LEU A 347 -2.54 -1.11 -8.88
C LEU A 347 -2.12 -1.38 -10.33
N ARG A 348 -2.97 -1.05 -11.30
CA ARG A 348 -2.62 -1.10 -12.72
C ARG A 348 -1.47 -0.16 -13.05
N MET A 349 -1.53 1.09 -12.60
CA MET A 349 -0.42 2.04 -12.80
C MET A 349 0.87 1.55 -12.15
N VAL A 350 0.78 0.99 -10.94
CA VAL A 350 1.92 0.34 -10.27
C VAL A 350 2.48 -0.81 -11.12
N ALA A 351 1.63 -1.68 -11.67
CA ALA A 351 2.06 -2.77 -12.54
C ALA A 351 2.77 -2.27 -13.80
N ARG A 352 2.25 -1.20 -14.44
CA ARG A 352 2.89 -0.55 -15.59
C ARG A 352 4.26 -0.01 -15.22
N MET A 353 4.37 0.70 -14.09
CA MET A 353 5.63 1.23 -13.59
C MET A 353 6.65 0.14 -13.26
N ILE A 354 6.22 -0.96 -12.66
CA ILE A 354 7.06 -2.15 -12.42
C ILE A 354 7.57 -2.70 -13.76
N ARG A 355 6.69 -2.83 -14.76
CA ARG A 355 7.03 -3.39 -16.07
C ARG A 355 8.04 -2.54 -16.82
N VAL A 356 7.88 -1.22 -16.85
CA VAL A 356 8.82 -0.30 -17.51
C VAL A 356 10.14 -0.14 -16.74
N SER A 357 10.13 -0.29 -15.43
CA SER A 357 11.36 -0.27 -14.62
C SER A 357 12.21 -1.53 -14.85
N ARG A 358 11.54 -2.65 -15.11
CA ARG A 358 12.18 -3.95 -15.43
C ARG A 358 12.67 -4.05 -16.86
N ASP A 359 12.13 -3.27 -17.78
CA ASP A 359 12.46 -3.34 -19.20
C ASP A 359 13.50 -2.29 -19.58
N ALA A 360 14.69 -2.74 -19.98
CA ALA A 360 15.74 -1.82 -20.37
C ALA A 360 15.37 -0.95 -21.56
N SER A 361 14.48 -1.43 -22.44
CA SER A 361 14.02 -0.66 -23.61
C SER A 361 13.15 0.55 -23.24
N ALA A 362 12.56 0.57 -22.03
CA ALA A 362 11.74 1.68 -21.56
C ALA A 362 12.55 2.79 -20.86
N GLY A 363 13.85 2.59 -20.60
CA GLY A 363 14.77 3.62 -20.12
C GLY A 363 14.70 3.95 -18.62
N ILE A 364 13.71 3.45 -17.87
CA ILE A 364 13.56 3.73 -16.42
C ILE A 364 14.62 3.02 -15.59
N ASN A 365 14.83 1.72 -15.83
CA ASN A 365 15.91 0.91 -15.25
C ASN A 365 16.04 0.92 -13.71
N GLN A 366 14.98 1.33 -13.00
CA GLN A 366 14.94 1.27 -11.54
C GLN A 366 14.95 -0.18 -11.09
N THR A 367 15.71 -0.50 -10.04
CA THR A 367 15.83 -1.86 -9.51
C THR A 367 15.09 -2.03 -8.19
N ARG A 368 14.92 -0.97 -7.40
CA ARG A 368 14.22 -0.99 -6.12
C ARG A 368 13.24 0.17 -6.03
N GLN A 369 11.97 -0.15 -5.87
CA GLN A 369 10.93 0.86 -5.74
C GLN A 369 9.95 0.52 -4.63
N ILE A 370 9.41 1.57 -4.01
CA ILE A 370 8.28 1.47 -3.10
C ILE A 370 7.12 2.22 -3.73
N TYR A 371 6.02 1.51 -3.94
CA TYR A 371 4.76 2.08 -4.38
C TYR A 371 3.81 2.23 -3.20
N TYR A 372 3.05 3.31 -3.19
CA TYR A 372 1.98 3.54 -2.23
C TYR A 372 0.67 3.75 -2.97
N VAL A 373 -0.32 2.93 -2.61
CA VAL A 373 -1.69 3.01 -3.09
C VAL A 373 -2.63 3.04 -1.90
N ARG A 374 -3.81 3.61 -2.07
CA ARG A 374 -4.77 3.84 -0.98
C ARG A 374 -6.15 3.38 -1.38
N LEU A 375 -6.77 2.59 -0.50
CA LEU A 375 -8.19 2.31 -0.51
C LEU A 375 -8.80 2.97 0.72
N GLY A 376 -9.65 3.98 0.51
CA GLY A 376 -10.33 4.70 1.59
C GLY A 376 -11.72 4.14 1.87
N GLY A 377 -12.38 4.70 2.89
CA GLY A 377 -13.76 4.36 3.25
C GLY A 377 -13.90 3.41 4.43
N PHE A 378 -12.79 2.95 5.02
CA PHE A 378 -12.81 2.00 6.14
C PHE A 378 -13.29 2.59 7.48
N ASP A 379 -13.56 3.89 7.53
CA ASP A 379 -14.17 4.55 8.68
C ASP A 379 -15.70 4.41 8.62
N THR A 380 -16.17 3.18 8.72
CA THR A 380 -17.55 2.80 8.36
C THR A 380 -18.58 3.18 9.41
N HIS A 381 -18.18 3.58 10.63
CA HIS A 381 -19.11 3.94 11.72
C HIS A 381 -20.25 2.92 11.89
N GLY A 382 -21.52 3.37 11.80
CA GLY A 382 -22.70 2.52 11.91
C GLY A 382 -22.96 1.62 10.69
N ASP A 383 -22.27 1.89 9.57
CA ASP A 383 -22.43 1.18 8.30
C ASP A 383 -21.46 0.00 8.16
N GLN A 384 -20.89 -0.47 9.27
CA GLN A 384 -19.93 -1.57 9.30
C GLN A 384 -20.39 -2.80 8.51
N MET A 385 -21.65 -3.21 8.68
CA MET A 385 -22.18 -4.43 8.06
C MET A 385 -22.62 -4.25 6.60
N THR A 386 -22.67 -3.02 6.09
CA THR A 386 -23.05 -2.70 4.71
C THR A 386 -21.86 -2.23 3.88
N GLN A 387 -21.02 -1.34 4.42
CA GLN A 387 -19.90 -0.72 3.72
C GLN A 387 -18.62 -1.57 3.76
N GLN A 388 -18.26 -2.18 4.90
CA GLN A 388 -17.03 -2.99 4.98
C GLN A 388 -17.03 -4.18 4.00
N PRO A 389 -18.13 -4.92 3.79
CA PRO A 389 -18.16 -5.97 2.78
C PRO A 389 -17.78 -5.47 1.38
N LEU A 390 -18.26 -4.28 0.98
CA LEU A 390 -17.92 -3.67 -0.31
C LEU A 390 -16.43 -3.33 -0.40
N LEU A 391 -15.85 -2.77 0.67
CA LEU A 391 -14.42 -2.42 0.72
C LEU A 391 -13.52 -3.65 0.69
N LEU A 392 -13.89 -4.72 1.38
CA LEU A 392 -13.14 -5.98 1.37
C LEU A 392 -13.22 -6.68 0.01
N ALA A 393 -14.36 -6.57 -0.67
CA ALA A 393 -14.47 -7.02 -2.05
C ALA A 393 -13.60 -6.19 -2.99
N GLN A 394 -13.59 -4.85 -2.88
CA GLN A 394 -12.68 -3.98 -3.66
C GLN A 394 -11.20 -4.26 -3.39
N LEU A 395 -10.84 -4.68 -2.18
CA LEU A 395 -9.48 -5.08 -1.83
C LEU A 395 -9.12 -6.46 -2.40
N SER A 396 -10.07 -7.40 -2.39
CA SER A 396 -9.85 -8.76 -2.85
C SER A 396 -9.86 -8.89 -4.37
N GLN A 397 -10.57 -8.00 -5.07
CA GLN A 397 -10.76 -8.01 -6.52
C GLN A 397 -9.88 -6.98 -7.23
#